data_AF-A0AAV4DYU4-F1
#
_entry.id   AF-A0AAV4DYU4-F1
#
_cell.length_a   1.000
_cell.length_b   1.000
_cell.length_c   1.000
_cell.angle_alpha   90.00
_cell.angle_beta   90.00
_cell.angle_gamma   90.00
#
_symmetry.space_group_name_H-M   'P 1'
#
loop_
_entity.id
_entity.type
_entity.pdbx_description
1 polymer ?
#
loop_
_entity_poly.entity_id
_entity_poly.type
_entity_poly.pdbx_seq_one_letter_code
_entity_poly.pdbx_strand_id
1 'polypeptide(L)'
;MGVGERVDEEWKWSRDGRVVLDDFISFGEASGFQPFQELLDDDGKAFPEFAADSKKDIFVLPYSSGTTGFPKGVMLSHYTCAANVFQISEVIPLSADDRAVGLLPLYHIFGMVANLFPALLAGCSISYLAKFEPEVFLQCLQDRKINNAQLVPPLVLFLAKHPMVSSYDLSALNRVFCGAAPLGKELISEFLTRFPNVNRFMQGYGLTELSPVGSLDSTQTPGSVGHLLPNTLGKTNFSGNVLSSCTFDGGDDDDDDNDDDDDNDDGDDDDDDDDDDDDDDDDDDEDDDS
;
A
#
# COMPACT_ATOMS: atom_id res chain seq x y z
N MET A 1 11.90 -27.37 -6.95
CA MET A 1 12.66 -28.01 -8.05
C MET A 1 12.98 -29.45 -7.64
N GLY A 2 12.16 -30.40 -8.11
CA GLY A 2 12.50 -31.83 -8.10
C GLY A 2 13.25 -32.20 -9.38
N VAL A 3 13.80 -33.41 -9.44
CA VAL A 3 14.31 -34.03 -10.67
C VAL A 3 13.40 -35.21 -10.99
N GLY A 4 12.96 -35.31 -12.23
CA GLY A 4 11.96 -36.27 -12.66
C GLY A 4 12.59 -37.25 -13.60
N GLU A 5 12.24 -38.51 -13.41
CA GLU A 5 12.67 -39.58 -14.28
C GLU A 5 11.45 -40.19 -14.97
N ARG A 6 11.64 -40.56 -16.23
CA ARG A 6 10.59 -41.13 -17.06
C ARG A 6 10.71 -42.64 -17.01
N VAL A 7 9.72 -43.31 -16.43
CA VAL A 7 9.69 -44.77 -16.26
C VAL A 7 8.37 -45.29 -16.83
N ASP A 8 8.44 -46.21 -17.79
CA ASP A 8 7.27 -46.81 -18.44
C ASP A 8 6.28 -45.79 -19.02
N GLU A 9 6.81 -44.80 -19.74
CA GLU A 9 6.09 -43.67 -20.36
C GLU A 9 5.42 -42.67 -19.40
N GLU A 10 5.40 -42.95 -18.10
CA GLU A 10 4.90 -42.07 -17.06
C GLU A 10 6.05 -41.30 -16.36
N TRP A 11 5.77 -40.06 -15.96
CA TRP A 11 6.71 -39.25 -15.20
C TRP A 11 6.59 -39.56 -13.71
N LYS A 12 7.68 -40.06 -13.09
CA LYS A 12 7.71 -40.35 -11.65
C LYS A 12 8.70 -39.43 -10.95
N TRP A 13 8.25 -38.82 -9.86
CA TRP A 13 9.02 -37.84 -9.09
C TRP A 13 9.03 -38.26 -7.62
N SER A 14 10.22 -38.34 -7.01
CA SER A 14 10.34 -38.64 -5.57
C SER A 14 11.39 -37.77 -4.90
N ARG A 15 11.08 -37.27 -3.70
CA ARG A 15 12.10 -36.81 -2.74
C ARG A 15 11.55 -36.81 -1.30
N ASP A 16 12.13 -37.66 -0.45
CA ASP A 16 12.22 -37.54 1.02
C ASP A 16 11.01 -36.92 1.76
N GLY A 17 9.82 -37.51 1.60
CA GLY A 17 8.69 -37.32 2.53
C GLY A 17 7.92 -35.99 2.41
N ARG A 18 7.83 -35.37 1.23
CA ARG A 18 7.03 -34.13 1.02
C ARG A 18 6.11 -34.23 -0.20
N VAL A 19 4.91 -33.67 -0.02
CA VAL A 19 3.79 -33.40 -0.96
C VAL A 19 3.83 -34.20 -2.26
N VAL A 20 2.98 -35.21 -2.33
CA VAL A 20 2.57 -35.82 -3.60
C VAL A 20 1.61 -34.83 -4.26
N LEU A 21 2.00 -34.28 -5.41
CA LEU A 21 1.07 -33.54 -6.26
C LEU A 21 0.34 -34.60 -7.09
N ASP A 22 -0.91 -34.86 -6.76
CA ASP A 22 -1.72 -35.91 -7.40
C ASP A 22 -2.32 -35.45 -8.74
N ASP A 23 -2.54 -34.14 -8.90
CA ASP A 23 -3.21 -33.58 -10.08
C ASP A 23 -2.29 -32.62 -10.86
N PHE A 24 -2.11 -32.90 -12.15
CA PHE A 24 -1.34 -32.05 -13.04
C PHE A 24 -2.23 -31.43 -14.11
N ILE A 25 -2.18 -30.11 -14.19
CA ILE A 25 -3.04 -29.31 -15.06
C ILE A 25 -2.20 -28.74 -16.20
N SER A 26 -2.64 -28.92 -17.45
CA SER A 26 -2.01 -28.36 -18.64
C SER A 26 -2.73 -27.10 -19.13
N PHE A 27 -1.96 -26.07 -19.51
CA PHE A 27 -2.49 -24.97 -20.32
C PHE A 27 -2.51 -25.40 -21.79
N GLY A 28 -3.66 -25.90 -22.25
CA GLY A 28 -3.85 -26.56 -23.55
C GLY A 28 -3.96 -28.08 -23.43
N GLU A 29 -4.03 -28.79 -24.56
CA GLU A 29 -4.10 -30.26 -24.57
C GLU A 29 -2.71 -30.89 -24.41
N ALA A 30 -2.55 -31.76 -23.41
CA ALA A 30 -1.35 -32.58 -23.22
C ALA A 30 -1.73 -33.98 -22.73
N SER A 31 -1.22 -35.01 -23.40
CA SER A 31 -1.52 -36.41 -23.05
C SER A 31 -1.07 -36.73 -21.62
N GLY A 32 -1.99 -37.24 -20.79
CA GLY A 32 -1.74 -37.58 -19.38
C GLY A 32 -1.91 -36.41 -18.39
N PHE A 33 -2.41 -35.26 -18.84
CA PHE A 33 -2.67 -34.06 -18.02
C PHE A 33 -4.11 -33.60 -18.21
N GLN A 34 -4.72 -33.05 -17.15
CA GLN A 34 -6.05 -32.44 -17.25
C GLN A 34 -5.91 -31.03 -17.85
N PRO A 35 -6.62 -30.69 -18.94
CA PRO A 35 -6.62 -29.33 -19.47
C PRO A 35 -7.22 -28.34 -18.48
N PHE A 36 -6.57 -27.19 -18.30
CA PHE A 36 -7.07 -26.08 -17.47
C PHE A 36 -8.46 -25.62 -17.92
N GLN A 37 -8.77 -25.71 -19.22
CA GLN A 37 -10.08 -25.33 -19.75
C GLN A 37 -11.22 -26.19 -19.20
N GLU A 38 -10.98 -27.48 -18.93
CA GLU A 38 -12.00 -28.36 -18.33
C GLU A 38 -12.28 -28.01 -16.86
N LEU A 39 -11.31 -27.43 -16.16
CA LEU A 39 -11.54 -26.89 -14.81
C LEU A 39 -12.38 -25.61 -14.82
N LEU A 40 -12.39 -24.88 -15.94
CA LEU A 40 -13.25 -23.70 -16.10
C LEU A 40 -14.71 -24.08 -16.39
N ASP A 41 -14.95 -25.30 -16.89
CA ASP A 41 -16.28 -25.87 -17.13
C ASP A 41 -16.87 -26.55 -15.87
N ASP A 42 -16.25 -26.35 -14.70
CA ASP A 42 -16.73 -26.84 -13.41
C ASP A 42 -18.11 -26.28 -13.07
N ASP A 43 -19.01 -27.14 -12.59
CA ASP A 43 -20.36 -26.75 -12.17
C ASP A 43 -20.40 -26.20 -10.73
N GLY A 44 -19.22 -25.93 -10.16
CA GLY A 44 -19.01 -25.42 -8.81
C GLY A 44 -19.13 -26.47 -7.72
N LYS A 45 -19.49 -27.73 -8.04
CA LYS A 45 -19.70 -28.79 -7.05
C LYS A 45 -18.41 -29.46 -6.59
N ALA A 46 -17.32 -29.31 -7.36
CA ALA A 46 -16.00 -29.81 -6.98
C ALA A 46 -15.39 -29.03 -5.81
N PHE A 47 -15.82 -27.78 -5.62
CA PHE A 47 -15.54 -27.04 -4.41
C PHE A 47 -16.49 -27.54 -3.31
N PRO A 48 -15.99 -28.13 -2.21
CA PRO A 48 -16.86 -28.36 -1.05
C PRO A 48 -17.55 -27.03 -0.67
N GLU A 49 -18.70 -27.08 0.02
CA GLU A 49 -19.21 -25.92 0.78
C GLU A 49 -18.17 -25.57 1.86
N PHE A 50 -17.07 -24.96 1.44
CA PHE A 50 -15.99 -24.53 2.29
C PHE A 50 -16.33 -23.10 2.67
N ALA A 51 -17.03 -22.97 3.79
CA ALA A 51 -17.16 -21.71 4.47
C ALA A 51 -15.81 -21.37 5.10
N ALA A 52 -14.89 -20.82 4.30
CA ALA A 52 -13.64 -20.27 4.80
C ALA A 52 -13.95 -19.25 5.90
N ASP A 53 -13.34 -19.40 7.08
CA ASP A 53 -13.39 -18.34 8.10
C ASP A 53 -12.36 -17.30 7.69
N SER A 54 -12.80 -16.29 6.92
CA SER A 54 -11.90 -15.29 6.33
C SER A 54 -11.00 -14.59 7.35
N LYS A 55 -11.40 -14.53 8.62
CA LYS A 55 -10.61 -13.93 9.70
C LYS A 55 -9.51 -14.85 10.21
N LYS A 56 -9.68 -16.17 10.14
CA LYS A 56 -8.74 -17.17 10.68
C LYS A 56 -7.93 -17.89 9.63
N ASP A 57 -8.53 -18.15 8.47
CA ASP A 57 -7.89 -18.91 7.41
C ASP A 57 -6.82 -18.07 6.71
N ILE A 58 -5.63 -18.66 6.58
CA ILE A 58 -4.46 -18.01 6.03
C ILE A 58 -4.59 -17.96 4.51
N PHE A 59 -4.56 -16.74 3.97
CA PHE A 59 -4.53 -16.51 2.53
C PHE A 59 -3.11 -16.65 1.98
N VAL A 60 -2.12 -16.07 2.67
CA VAL A 60 -0.74 -16.06 2.18
C VAL A 60 0.31 -15.99 3.29
N LEU A 61 1.48 -16.57 3.02
CA LEU A 61 2.62 -16.68 3.93
C LEU A 61 3.89 -16.03 3.34
N PRO A 62 3.92 -14.71 3.14
CA PRO A 62 5.14 -14.03 2.72
C PRO A 62 6.23 -14.18 3.78
N TYR A 63 7.47 -14.41 3.35
CA TYR A 63 8.60 -14.51 4.26
C TYR A 63 9.28 -13.16 4.41
N SER A 64 9.38 -12.68 5.66
CA SER A 64 10.20 -11.52 6.01
C SER A 64 11.58 -11.99 6.46
N SER A 65 12.61 -11.15 6.26
CA SER A 65 13.99 -11.45 6.65
C SER A 65 14.15 -11.62 8.17
N GLY A 66 13.20 -11.10 8.96
CA GLY A 66 13.21 -11.14 10.41
C GLY A 66 14.38 -10.36 11.01
N THR A 67 14.18 -9.70 12.16
CA THR A 67 15.28 -9.02 12.89
C THR A 67 16.32 -9.99 13.48
N THR A 68 16.05 -11.29 13.42
CA THR A 68 16.85 -12.36 14.05
C THR A 68 17.62 -13.23 13.04
N GLY A 69 17.60 -12.92 11.75
CA GLY A 69 18.38 -13.59 10.69
C GLY A 69 17.78 -14.88 10.12
N PHE A 70 16.75 -15.45 10.73
CA PHE A 70 15.96 -16.55 10.17
C PHE A 70 14.70 -16.01 9.48
N PRO A 71 14.37 -16.47 8.26
CA PRO A 71 13.18 -16.01 7.56
C PRO A 71 11.92 -16.49 8.30
N LYS A 72 11.00 -15.55 8.57
CA LYS A 72 9.73 -15.81 9.28
C LYS A 72 8.58 -15.69 8.29
N GLY A 73 7.72 -16.71 8.24
CA GLY A 73 6.47 -16.64 7.49
C GLY A 73 5.46 -15.79 8.25
N VAL A 74 5.02 -14.69 7.63
CA VAL A 74 3.98 -13.83 8.18
C VAL A 74 2.63 -14.41 7.80
N MET A 75 1.82 -14.78 8.78
CA MET A 75 0.51 -15.39 8.56
C MET A 75 -0.53 -14.31 8.27
N LEU A 76 -0.89 -14.12 7.00
CA LEU A 76 -1.89 -13.13 6.59
C LEU A 76 -3.19 -13.84 6.21
N SER A 77 -4.29 -13.48 6.87
CA SER A 77 -5.60 -14.06 6.57
C SER A 77 -6.26 -13.39 5.38
N HIS A 78 -7.31 -14.01 4.84
CA HIS A 78 -8.12 -13.39 3.79
C HIS A 78 -8.64 -12.02 4.22
N TYR A 79 -9.10 -11.91 5.46
CA TYR A 79 -9.65 -10.68 6.02
C TYR A 79 -8.61 -9.56 6.08
N THR A 80 -7.39 -9.81 6.55
CA THR A 80 -6.40 -8.73 6.69
C THR A 80 -5.94 -8.21 5.34
N CYS A 81 -5.76 -9.09 4.35
CA CYS A 81 -5.44 -8.68 2.98
C CYS A 81 -6.60 -7.92 2.34
N ALA A 82 -7.83 -8.43 2.41
CA ALA A 82 -9.00 -7.74 1.85
C ALA A 82 -9.23 -6.38 2.50
N ALA A 83 -9.16 -6.30 3.83
CA ALA A 83 -9.29 -5.04 4.56
C ALA A 83 -8.24 -4.01 4.10
N ASN A 84 -6.98 -4.42 3.94
CA ASN A 84 -5.94 -3.51 3.45
C ASN A 84 -6.20 -3.04 2.02
N VAL A 85 -6.68 -3.91 1.13
CA VAL A 85 -7.07 -3.53 -0.25
C VAL A 85 -8.16 -2.46 -0.23
N PHE A 86 -9.22 -2.64 0.56
CA PHE A 86 -10.28 -1.63 0.69
C PHE A 86 -9.74 -0.32 1.28
N GLN A 87 -8.97 -0.40 2.37
CA GLN A 87 -8.33 0.77 2.99
C GLN A 87 -7.43 1.54 2.02
N ILE A 88 -6.62 0.86 1.20
CA ILE A 88 -5.78 1.50 0.18
C ILE A 88 -6.65 2.17 -0.88
N SER A 89 -7.73 1.50 -1.32
CA SER A 89 -8.60 1.99 -2.39
C SER A 89 -9.38 3.24 -2.00
N GLU A 90 -9.66 3.43 -0.70
CA GLU A 90 -10.23 4.67 -0.18
C GLU A 90 -9.26 5.86 -0.30
N VAL A 91 -7.95 5.64 -0.09
CA VAL A 91 -6.94 6.71 -0.15
C VAL A 91 -6.45 6.95 -1.58
N ILE A 92 -6.32 5.88 -2.36
CA ILE A 92 -5.91 5.92 -3.77
C ILE A 92 -7.03 5.30 -4.62
N PRO A 93 -8.07 6.09 -4.96
CA PRO A 93 -9.14 5.59 -5.80
C PRO A 93 -8.62 5.33 -7.22
N LEU A 94 -8.77 4.07 -7.63
CA LEU A 94 -8.54 3.63 -9.00
C LEU A 94 -9.88 3.42 -9.70
N SER A 95 -9.84 3.44 -11.03
CA SER A 95 -10.99 3.22 -11.91
C SER A 95 -10.64 2.24 -13.04
N ALA A 96 -11.65 1.79 -13.77
CA ALA A 96 -11.46 0.93 -14.93
C ALA A 96 -10.70 1.62 -16.08
N ASP A 97 -10.64 2.95 -16.10
CA ASP A 97 -9.90 3.73 -17.10
C ASP A 97 -8.39 3.81 -16.80
N ASP A 98 -7.99 3.39 -15.60
CA ASP A 98 -6.61 3.40 -15.18
C ASP A 98 -5.78 2.29 -15.80
N ARG A 99 -4.51 2.62 -16.01
CA ARG A 99 -3.51 1.74 -16.61
C ARG A 99 -2.30 1.72 -15.72
N ALA A 100 -2.12 0.61 -15.02
CA ALA A 100 -1.04 0.37 -14.09
C ALA A 100 0.11 -0.44 -14.71
N VAL A 101 1.32 -0.25 -14.18
CA VAL A 101 2.46 -1.12 -14.46
C VAL A 101 2.72 -2.07 -13.29
N GLY A 102 2.80 -3.36 -13.59
CA GLY A 102 3.15 -4.42 -12.65
C GLY A 102 4.62 -4.79 -12.78
N LEU A 103 5.51 -4.13 -12.03
CA LEU A 103 6.94 -4.46 -12.00
C LEU A 103 7.39 -5.00 -10.63
N LEU A 104 6.60 -4.75 -9.59
CA LEU A 104 6.87 -5.24 -8.25
C LEU A 104 6.60 -6.76 -8.21
N PRO A 105 7.51 -7.57 -7.65
CA PRO A 105 7.32 -9.01 -7.63
C PRO A 105 6.07 -9.42 -6.84
N LEU A 106 5.27 -10.33 -7.41
CA LEU A 106 4.04 -10.82 -6.77
C LEU A 106 4.28 -11.71 -5.55
N TYR A 107 5.50 -12.25 -5.39
CA TYR A 107 5.89 -12.93 -4.15
C TYR A 107 6.15 -11.95 -2.99
N HIS A 108 6.26 -10.65 -3.27
CA HIS A 108 6.37 -9.61 -2.26
C HIS A 108 4.98 -9.01 -2.01
N ILE A 109 4.60 -8.89 -0.75
CA ILE A 109 3.25 -8.45 -0.34
C ILE A 109 2.85 -7.07 -0.91
N PHE A 110 3.81 -6.17 -1.13
CA PHE A 110 3.60 -4.90 -1.82
C PHE A 110 3.09 -5.10 -3.26
N GLY A 111 3.74 -5.97 -4.05
CA GLY A 111 3.32 -6.21 -5.44
C GLY A 111 1.98 -6.93 -5.53
N MET A 112 1.69 -7.82 -4.57
CA MET A 112 0.44 -8.57 -4.55
C MET A 112 -0.74 -7.76 -3.98
N VAL A 113 -0.66 -7.32 -2.72
CA VAL A 113 -1.82 -6.75 -2.03
C VAL A 113 -1.96 -5.25 -2.24
N ALA A 114 -0.87 -4.52 -2.47
CA ALA A 114 -0.93 -3.06 -2.66
C ALA A 114 -0.78 -2.60 -4.12
N ASN A 115 -0.61 -3.53 -5.06
CA ASN A 115 -0.61 -3.24 -6.50
C ASN A 115 -1.65 -4.09 -7.25
N LEU A 116 -1.49 -5.41 -7.28
CA LEU A 116 -2.39 -6.29 -8.05
C LEU A 116 -3.85 -6.18 -7.59
N PHE A 117 -4.14 -6.36 -6.30
CA PHE A 117 -5.53 -6.46 -5.84
C PHE A 117 -6.33 -5.16 -5.92
N PRO A 118 -5.81 -3.97 -5.58
CA PRO A 118 -6.52 -2.72 -5.80
C PRO A 118 -6.82 -2.46 -7.29
N ALA A 119 -5.88 -2.83 -8.17
CA ALA A 119 -6.11 -2.73 -9.61
C ALA A 119 -7.25 -3.67 -10.07
N LEU A 120 -7.25 -4.92 -9.61
CA LEU A 120 -8.32 -5.88 -9.92
C LEU A 120 -9.67 -5.44 -9.36
N LEU A 121 -9.71 -4.94 -8.11
CA LEU A 121 -10.93 -4.44 -7.47
C LEU A 121 -11.56 -3.30 -8.27
N ALA A 122 -10.73 -2.39 -8.80
CA ALA A 122 -11.17 -1.25 -9.59
C ALA A 122 -11.46 -1.56 -11.07
N GLY A 123 -11.17 -2.78 -11.54
CA GLY A 123 -11.22 -3.12 -12.97
C GLY A 123 -10.14 -2.45 -13.83
N CYS A 124 -9.05 -1.99 -13.20
CA CYS A 124 -7.92 -1.34 -13.84
C CYS A 124 -7.12 -2.31 -14.71
N SER A 125 -6.59 -1.82 -15.83
CA SER A 125 -5.69 -2.62 -16.68
C SER A 125 -4.27 -2.60 -16.11
N ILE A 126 -3.64 -3.76 -15.94
CA ILE A 126 -2.26 -3.86 -15.46
C ILE A 126 -1.32 -4.54 -16.46
N SER A 127 -0.22 -3.87 -16.81
CA SER A 127 0.82 -4.41 -17.68
C SER A 127 1.98 -4.97 -16.86
N TYR A 128 2.08 -6.29 -16.76
CA TYR A 128 3.13 -6.94 -15.97
C TYR A 128 4.43 -7.13 -16.76
N LEU A 129 5.54 -6.78 -16.12
CA LEU A 129 6.89 -7.01 -16.59
C LEU A 129 7.56 -8.05 -15.68
N ALA A 130 8.10 -9.12 -16.26
CA ALA A 130 8.72 -10.21 -15.50
C ALA A 130 9.95 -9.76 -14.68
N LYS A 131 10.64 -8.73 -15.16
CA LYS A 131 11.80 -8.11 -14.53
C LYS A 131 11.99 -6.70 -15.08
N PHE A 132 12.81 -5.91 -14.38
CA PHE A 132 13.17 -4.58 -14.86
C PHE A 132 14.22 -4.67 -15.97
N GLU A 133 13.83 -4.25 -17.17
CA GLU A 133 14.72 -3.94 -18.28
C GLU A 133 14.40 -2.50 -18.74
N PRO A 134 15.36 -1.57 -18.74
CA PRO A 134 15.11 -0.15 -18.96
C PRO A 134 14.30 0.18 -20.22
N GLU A 135 14.69 -0.33 -21.40
CA GLU A 135 13.93 -0.06 -22.63
C GLU A 135 12.52 -0.65 -22.56
N VAL A 136 12.37 -1.90 -22.11
CA VAL A 136 11.08 -2.58 -22.03
C VAL A 136 10.14 -1.85 -21.08
N PHE A 137 10.65 -1.40 -19.94
CA PHE A 137 9.88 -0.62 -18.97
C PHE A 137 9.38 0.69 -19.56
N LEU A 138 10.27 1.49 -20.16
CA LEU A 138 9.90 2.78 -20.74
C LEU A 138 8.96 2.63 -21.93
N GLN A 139 9.21 1.66 -22.81
CA GLN A 139 8.33 1.33 -23.92
C GLN A 139 6.94 0.91 -23.43
N CYS A 140 6.87 0.11 -22.36
CA CYS A 140 5.60 -0.27 -21.74
C CYS A 140 4.85 0.95 -21.21
N LEU A 141 5.52 1.86 -20.50
CA LEU A 141 4.89 3.08 -19.99
C LEU A 141 4.30 3.93 -21.12
N GLN A 142 5.04 4.10 -22.22
CA GLN A 142 4.63 4.86 -23.40
C GLN A 142 3.48 4.18 -24.16
N ASP A 143 3.68 2.95 -24.63
CA ASP A 143 2.76 2.28 -25.55
C ASP A 143 1.43 1.93 -24.89
N ARG A 144 1.49 1.59 -23.59
CA ARG A 144 0.30 1.28 -22.80
C ARG A 144 -0.29 2.51 -22.13
N LYS A 145 0.31 3.69 -22.31
CA LYS A 145 -0.13 4.95 -21.70
C LYS A 145 -0.39 4.79 -20.20
N ILE A 146 0.60 4.22 -19.51
CA ILE A 146 0.52 3.97 -18.08
C ILE A 146 0.36 5.30 -17.35
N ASN A 147 -0.72 5.42 -16.57
CA ASN A 147 -1.04 6.62 -15.82
C ASN A 147 -0.81 6.47 -14.31
N ASN A 148 -0.73 5.23 -13.82
CA ASN A 148 -0.51 4.90 -12.41
C ASN A 148 0.68 3.95 -12.26
N ALA A 149 1.65 4.28 -11.40
CA ALA A 149 2.80 3.43 -11.17
C ALA A 149 3.16 3.29 -9.67
N GLN A 150 3.10 2.07 -9.14
CA GLN A 150 3.78 1.75 -7.88
C GLN A 150 5.26 1.41 -8.16
N LEU A 151 6.16 2.17 -7.56
CA LEU A 151 7.59 2.13 -7.75
C LEU A 151 8.34 1.97 -6.42
N VAL A 152 9.63 1.72 -6.54
CA VAL A 152 10.61 1.73 -5.44
C VAL A 152 11.70 2.77 -5.73
N PRO A 153 12.47 3.24 -4.72
CA PRO A 153 13.42 4.34 -4.90
C PRO A 153 14.40 4.19 -6.09
N PRO A 154 14.97 3.00 -6.38
CA PRO A 154 15.83 2.84 -7.56
C PRO A 154 15.14 3.15 -8.90
N LEU A 155 13.84 2.85 -9.02
CA LEU A 155 13.07 3.13 -10.24
C LEU A 155 12.73 4.62 -10.37
N VAL A 156 12.42 5.28 -9.25
CA VAL A 156 12.22 6.74 -9.21
C VAL A 156 13.52 7.44 -9.57
N LEU A 157 14.65 6.99 -9.02
CA LEU A 157 15.98 7.50 -9.38
C LEU A 157 16.29 7.35 -10.86
N PHE A 158 16.00 6.17 -11.42
CA PHE A 158 16.16 5.90 -12.85
C PHE A 158 15.31 6.85 -13.70
N LEU A 159 14.01 6.98 -13.40
CA LEU A 159 13.10 7.88 -14.12
C LEU A 159 13.55 9.35 -14.01
N ALA A 160 13.98 9.79 -12.84
CA ALA A 160 14.43 11.16 -12.62
C ALA A 160 15.73 11.48 -13.38
N LYS A 161 16.74 10.60 -13.33
CA LYS A 161 18.11 10.94 -13.76
C LYS A 161 18.57 10.33 -15.06
N HIS A 162 18.03 9.19 -15.47
CA HIS A 162 18.61 8.47 -16.60
C HIS A 162 18.32 9.22 -17.92
N PRO A 163 19.32 9.47 -18.79
CA PRO A 163 19.13 10.28 -19.99
C PRO A 163 18.17 9.62 -20.99
N MET A 164 18.17 8.28 -21.08
CA MET A 164 17.31 7.55 -22.02
C MET A 164 15.82 7.82 -21.83
N VAL A 165 15.40 8.22 -20.62
CA VAL A 165 13.99 8.47 -20.30
C VAL A 165 13.44 9.62 -21.14
N SER A 166 14.29 10.58 -21.56
CA SER A 166 13.88 11.69 -22.44
C SER A 166 13.58 11.25 -23.88
N SER A 167 13.90 10.02 -24.24
CA SER A 167 13.61 9.46 -25.57
C SER A 167 12.22 8.82 -25.65
N TYR A 168 11.45 8.83 -24.57
CA TYR A 168 10.12 8.21 -24.49
C TYR A 168 9.07 9.26 -24.10
N ASP A 169 7.88 9.15 -24.68
CA ASP A 169 6.71 9.94 -24.29
C ASP A 169 6.02 9.29 -23.08
N LEU A 170 6.25 9.88 -21.91
CA LEU A 170 5.67 9.45 -20.64
C LEU A 170 4.60 10.44 -20.13
N SER A 171 4.02 11.25 -21.02
CA SER A 171 3.02 12.28 -20.67
C SER A 171 1.73 11.71 -20.06
N ALA A 172 1.45 10.42 -20.24
CA ALA A 172 0.32 9.74 -19.62
C ALA A 172 0.48 9.53 -18.10
N LEU A 173 1.72 9.46 -17.60
CA LEU A 173 2.01 9.16 -16.19
C LEU A 173 1.60 10.33 -15.30
N ASN A 174 0.54 10.18 -14.49
CA ASN A 174 0.07 11.27 -13.64
C ASN A 174 0.04 10.92 -12.15
N ARG A 175 0.11 9.63 -11.80
CA ARG A 175 0.13 9.14 -10.42
C ARG A 175 1.30 8.19 -10.20
N VAL A 176 2.08 8.50 -9.17
CA VAL A 176 3.22 7.69 -8.75
C VAL A 176 3.15 7.46 -7.26
N PHE A 177 3.27 6.20 -6.87
CA PHE A 177 3.46 5.81 -5.48
C PHE A 177 4.86 5.22 -5.32
N CYS A 178 5.63 5.68 -4.34
CA CYS A 178 6.95 5.15 -4.01
C CYS A 178 6.96 4.58 -2.59
N GLY A 179 7.33 3.32 -2.43
CA GLY A 179 7.35 2.64 -1.13
C GLY A 179 8.60 1.81 -0.88
N ALA A 180 8.56 1.01 0.19
CA ALA A 180 9.59 0.07 0.64
C ALA A 180 10.90 0.67 1.19
N ALA A 181 11.26 1.91 0.84
CA ALA A 181 12.37 2.63 1.46
C ALA A 181 12.16 4.15 1.37
N PRO A 182 12.79 4.93 2.28
CA PRO A 182 12.70 6.38 2.26
C PRO A 182 13.22 6.98 0.95
N LEU A 183 12.57 8.06 0.47
CA LEU A 183 12.99 8.83 -0.68
C LEU A 183 13.29 10.28 -0.25
N GLY A 184 14.46 10.80 -0.63
CA GLY A 184 14.89 12.17 -0.30
C GLY A 184 14.08 13.23 -1.07
N LYS A 185 13.88 14.40 -0.44
CA LYS A 185 13.12 15.52 -1.01
C LYS A 185 13.72 16.02 -2.32
N GLU A 186 15.05 16.01 -2.42
CA GLU A 186 15.81 16.44 -3.59
C GLU A 186 15.46 15.57 -4.80
N LEU A 187 15.42 14.25 -4.61
CA LEU A 187 15.08 13.31 -5.69
C LEU A 187 13.61 13.42 -6.11
N ILE A 188 12.70 13.65 -5.16
CA ILE A 188 11.29 13.93 -5.46
C ILE A 188 11.17 15.20 -6.32
N SER A 189 11.89 16.26 -5.95
CA SER A 189 11.89 17.52 -6.70
C SER A 189 12.45 17.36 -8.12
N GLU A 190 13.56 16.64 -8.28
CA GLU A 190 14.13 16.32 -9.60
C GLU A 190 13.15 15.50 -10.45
N PHE A 191 12.47 14.52 -9.85
CA PHE A 191 11.44 13.72 -10.52
C PHE A 191 10.27 14.60 -11.00
N LEU A 192 9.69 15.40 -10.11
CA LEU A 192 8.54 16.27 -10.44
C LEU A 192 8.89 17.36 -11.44
N THR A 193 10.14 17.86 -11.43
CA THR A 193 10.65 18.79 -12.45
C THR A 193 10.65 18.13 -13.84
N ARG A 194 11.02 16.85 -13.91
CA ARG A 194 11.05 16.10 -15.18
C ARG A 194 9.66 15.65 -15.64
N PHE A 195 8.78 15.36 -14.69
CA PHE A 195 7.41 14.88 -14.93
C PHE A 195 6.37 15.85 -14.35
N PRO A 196 6.22 17.06 -14.92
CA PRO A 196 5.29 18.06 -14.40
C PRO A 196 3.81 17.64 -14.53
N ASN A 197 3.53 16.62 -15.32
CA ASN A 197 2.22 15.97 -15.46
C ASN A 197 1.85 15.06 -14.28
N VAL A 198 2.82 14.67 -13.45
CA VAL A 198 2.57 13.92 -12.21
C VAL A 198 2.01 14.86 -11.15
N ASN A 199 0.70 14.76 -10.94
CA ASN A 199 -0.05 15.60 -10.00
C ASN A 199 -0.32 14.90 -8.66
N ARG A 200 0.07 13.63 -8.53
CA ARG A 200 0.12 12.90 -7.26
C ARG A 200 1.39 12.06 -7.19
N PHE A 201 2.34 12.52 -6.40
CA PHE A 201 3.49 11.74 -5.97
C PHE A 201 3.32 11.41 -4.49
N MET A 202 3.12 10.14 -4.19
CA MET A 202 2.77 9.66 -2.84
C MET A 202 3.84 8.73 -2.32
N GLN A 203 4.05 8.75 -1.01
CA GLN A 203 4.82 7.75 -0.29
C GLN A 203 3.95 7.06 0.75
N GLY A 204 4.38 5.91 1.22
CA GLY A 204 3.68 5.20 2.28
C GLY A 204 4.64 4.39 3.14
N TYR A 205 4.19 4.12 4.36
CA TYR A 205 4.87 3.23 5.28
C TYR A 205 4.10 1.92 5.37
N GLY A 206 4.86 0.83 5.44
CA GLY A 206 4.28 -0.50 5.48
C GLY A 206 5.28 -1.54 5.98
N LEU A 207 4.73 -2.66 6.40
CA LEU A 207 5.44 -3.85 6.85
C LEU A 207 4.70 -5.07 6.29
N THR A 208 5.38 -6.21 6.21
CA THR A 208 4.71 -7.42 5.73
C THR A 208 3.56 -7.82 6.66
N GLU A 209 3.74 -7.59 7.95
CA GLU A 209 2.83 -7.81 9.06
C GLU A 209 1.56 -6.95 8.99
N LEU A 210 1.54 -5.87 8.20
CA LEU A 210 0.40 -4.95 8.04
C LEU A 210 -0.45 -5.25 6.80
N SER A 211 -0.14 -6.32 6.06
CA SER A 211 -0.89 -6.72 4.85
C SER A 211 -0.98 -5.74 3.66
N PRO A 212 -0.01 -4.87 3.29
CA PRO A 212 1.20 -4.43 3.94
C PRO A 212 1.22 -2.93 4.32
N VAL A 213 0.21 -2.15 3.96
CA VAL A 213 0.27 -0.68 4.08
C VAL A 213 -0.30 -0.26 5.43
N GLY A 214 0.47 0.53 6.18
CA GLY A 214 0.04 1.11 7.46
C GLY A 214 -0.36 2.57 7.35
N SER A 215 0.39 3.34 6.57
CA SER A 215 0.11 4.76 6.31
C SER A 215 0.37 5.11 4.85
N LEU A 216 -0.34 6.13 4.36
CA LEU A 216 -0.21 6.60 3.01
C LEU A 216 -0.37 8.13 2.94
N ASP A 217 0.50 8.77 2.16
CA ASP A 217 0.45 10.21 1.95
C ASP A 217 -0.61 10.61 0.95
N SER A 218 -1.69 11.22 1.45
CA SER A 218 -2.72 11.90 0.67
C SER A 218 -2.50 13.42 0.58
N THR A 219 -1.55 13.96 1.34
CA THR A 219 -1.28 15.41 1.47
C THR A 219 -0.25 15.92 0.47
N GLN A 220 0.53 15.02 -0.14
CA GLN A 220 1.66 15.31 -1.04
C GLN A 220 2.79 16.09 -0.35
N THR A 221 2.99 15.85 0.95
CA THR A 221 4.04 16.50 1.73
C THR A 221 5.37 15.77 1.48
N PRO A 222 6.38 16.40 0.83
CA PRO A 222 7.63 15.71 0.49
C PRO A 222 8.32 15.12 1.72
N GLY A 223 8.65 13.82 1.66
CA GLY A 223 9.29 13.10 2.77
C GLY A 223 8.33 12.58 3.85
N SER A 224 7.03 12.90 3.79
CA SER A 224 6.02 12.30 4.66
C SER A 224 5.59 10.93 4.13
N VAL A 225 5.16 10.05 5.03
CA VAL A 225 4.45 8.78 4.73
C VAL A 225 2.95 8.89 4.99
N GLY A 226 2.48 10.11 5.28
CA GLY A 226 1.07 10.44 5.43
C GLY A 226 0.42 9.99 6.73
N HIS A 227 -0.88 9.79 6.64
CA HIS A 227 -1.73 9.37 7.75
C HIS A 227 -1.94 7.87 7.73
N LEU A 228 -2.29 7.30 8.89
CA LEU A 228 -2.71 5.91 8.97
C LEU A 228 -3.88 5.66 8.04
N LEU A 229 -3.94 4.45 7.49
CA LEU A 229 -5.10 4.03 6.72
C LEU A 229 -6.40 4.07 7.56
N PRO A 230 -7.58 4.24 6.94
CA PRO A 230 -8.86 4.21 7.65
C PRO A 230 -9.01 2.96 8.52
N ASN A 231 -9.70 3.05 9.65
CA ASN A 231 -9.91 1.93 10.58
C ASN A 231 -8.60 1.32 11.13
N THR A 232 -7.53 2.12 11.18
CA THR A 232 -6.24 1.73 11.74
C THR A 232 -5.88 2.61 12.93
N LEU A 233 -5.45 1.99 14.03
CA LEU A 233 -4.96 2.67 15.21
C LEU A 233 -3.44 2.50 15.30
N GLY A 234 -2.74 3.62 15.37
CA GLY A 234 -1.30 3.67 15.61
C GLY A 234 -1.05 4.22 17.01
N LYS A 235 -0.19 3.54 17.75
CA LYS A 235 0.34 4.03 19.02
C LYS A 235 1.84 4.15 18.88
N THR A 236 2.36 5.35 19.08
CA THR A 236 3.80 5.60 19.13
C THR A 236 4.18 5.83 20.57
N ASN A 237 4.89 4.90 21.21
CA ASN A 237 5.39 5.18 22.54
C ASN A 237 6.55 4.27 22.96
N PHE A 238 7.43 4.82 23.80
CA PHE A 238 7.81 4.13 25.03
C PHE A 238 6.94 4.63 26.24
N SER A 239 6.00 5.57 26.04
CA SER A 239 5.25 6.32 27.08
C SER A 239 3.70 6.38 26.95
N GLY A 240 3.03 5.37 26.40
CA GLY A 240 1.56 5.25 26.42
C GLY A 240 0.67 6.01 25.42
N ASN A 241 1.06 7.17 24.87
CA ASN A 241 0.08 8.07 24.24
C ASN A 241 -0.36 7.73 22.79
N VAL A 242 -1.64 7.97 22.46
CA VAL A 242 -2.23 7.83 21.10
C VAL A 242 -2.09 9.15 20.35
N LEU A 243 -1.52 9.15 19.14
CA LEU A 243 -1.29 10.39 18.37
C LEU A 243 -2.02 10.45 17.02
N SER A 244 -2.68 9.37 16.57
CA SER A 244 -3.71 9.48 15.53
C SER A 244 -4.59 8.22 15.53
N SER A 245 -5.90 8.42 15.57
CA SER A 245 -6.90 7.41 15.24
C SER A 245 -7.68 7.89 14.02
N CYS A 246 -7.72 7.11 12.95
CA CYS A 246 -8.72 7.29 11.89
C CYS A 246 -9.82 6.26 12.12
N THR A 247 -10.89 6.66 12.79
CA THR A 247 -12.17 5.96 12.80
C THR A 247 -13.08 6.67 11.80
N PHE A 248 -13.54 5.97 10.77
CA PHE A 248 -14.66 6.46 9.98
C PHE A 248 -15.91 6.22 10.81
N ASP A 249 -16.46 7.29 11.37
CA ASP A 249 -17.84 7.31 11.85
C ASP A 249 -18.72 7.26 10.60
N GLY A 250 -19.41 6.14 10.39
CA GLY A 250 -20.43 6.06 9.37
C GLY A 250 -21.59 6.91 9.84
N GLY A 251 -21.67 8.15 9.37
CA GLY A 251 -22.78 9.05 9.64
C GLY A 251 -24.09 8.36 9.25
N ASP A 252 -24.85 7.95 10.26
CA ASP A 252 -26.29 7.86 10.17
C ASP A 252 -26.78 9.32 10.24
N ASP A 253 -27.06 9.89 9.07
CA ASP A 253 -27.85 11.13 8.95
C ASP A 253 -29.29 10.81 9.39
N ASP A 254 -29.52 10.78 10.70
CA ASP A 254 -30.86 10.95 11.26
C ASP A 254 -30.99 12.44 11.64
N ASP A 255 -31.55 13.19 10.69
CA ASP A 255 -32.20 14.48 10.92
C ASP A 255 -33.29 14.28 11.98
N ASP A 256 -33.04 14.73 13.21
CA ASP A 256 -34.11 15.06 14.16
C ASP A 256 -33.83 16.46 14.72
N ASP A 257 -34.41 17.43 14.02
CA ASP A 257 -34.77 18.75 14.56
C ASP A 257 -35.54 18.55 15.88
N ASN A 258 -35.00 19.08 16.97
CA ASN A 258 -35.82 19.54 18.10
C ASN A 258 -35.15 20.79 18.67
N ASP A 259 -35.62 21.93 18.16
CA ASP A 259 -35.76 23.16 18.94
C ASP A 259 -36.55 22.84 20.21
N ASP A 260 -36.01 23.21 21.37
CA ASP A 260 -36.81 23.61 22.53
C ASP A 260 -35.98 24.60 23.36
N ASP A 261 -36.44 25.85 23.31
CA ASP A 261 -36.12 26.96 24.20
C ASP A 261 -36.46 26.60 25.66
N ASP A 262 -35.69 27.10 26.62
CA ASP A 262 -36.19 27.56 27.94
C ASP A 262 -35.08 28.26 28.75
N ASP A 263 -35.03 29.59 28.60
CA ASP A 263 -35.09 30.65 29.61
C ASP A 263 -34.46 30.54 31.02
N ASN A 264 -33.90 31.70 31.41
CA ASN A 264 -33.78 32.34 32.74
C ASN A 264 -32.59 31.99 33.64
N ASP A 265 -32.04 32.90 34.47
CA ASP A 265 -32.04 34.36 34.66
C ASP A 265 -31.14 34.58 35.91
N ASP A 266 -30.77 35.83 36.18
CA ASP A 266 -30.20 36.38 37.43
C ASP A 266 -28.72 36.07 37.70
N GLY A 267 -27.82 37.02 37.97
CA GLY A 267 -27.87 38.44 38.36
C GLY A 267 -26.49 38.71 38.99
N ASP A 268 -25.71 39.64 38.45
CA ASP A 268 -25.58 41.03 38.91
C ASP A 268 -24.69 41.21 40.16
N ASP A 269 -23.97 42.33 40.10
CA ASP A 269 -23.19 43.04 41.12
C ASP A 269 -21.73 42.60 41.31
N ASP A 270 -20.76 43.51 41.45
CA ASP A 270 -20.46 44.87 40.97
C ASP A 270 -19.18 45.24 41.73
N ASP A 271 -18.43 46.22 41.18
CA ASP A 271 -17.57 47.17 41.90
C ASP A 271 -16.32 46.61 42.62
N ASP A 272 -15.09 47.01 42.34
CA ASP A 272 -14.45 48.34 42.33
C ASP A 272 -13.12 48.03 43.09
N ASP A 273 -11.96 48.64 42.97
CA ASP A 273 -11.38 49.74 42.21
C ASP A 273 -9.91 49.76 42.69
N ASP A 274 -9.04 50.46 41.96
CA ASP A 274 -7.84 51.13 42.47
C ASP A 274 -6.67 50.27 42.98
N ASP A 275 -5.40 50.60 42.78
CA ASP A 275 -4.67 51.60 42.00
C ASP A 275 -3.19 51.35 42.35
N ASP A 276 -2.29 51.88 41.52
CA ASP A 276 -0.95 52.37 41.88
C ASP A 276 0.10 51.35 42.40
N ASP A 277 1.39 51.43 42.09
CA ASP A 277 2.20 52.30 41.25
C ASP A 277 3.63 51.74 41.33
N ASP A 278 4.41 52.09 40.31
CA ASP A 278 5.81 52.52 40.39
C ASP A 278 6.98 51.55 40.70
N ASP A 279 7.93 51.64 39.76
CA ASP A 279 9.37 51.91 39.95
C ASP A 279 10.23 50.80 40.59
N ASP A 280 11.47 50.57 40.21
CA ASP A 280 12.37 51.12 39.20
C ASP A 280 13.62 50.20 39.25
N ASP A 281 14.42 50.27 38.19
CA ASP A 281 15.88 50.31 38.22
C ASP A 281 16.75 49.08 38.53
N ASP A 282 17.66 48.89 37.55
CA ASP A 282 19.11 48.78 37.68
C ASP A 282 19.79 47.39 37.85
N ASP A 283 20.45 47.05 36.73
CA ASP A 283 21.91 46.97 36.61
C ASP A 283 22.65 45.61 36.57
N ASP A 284 23.61 45.64 35.65
CA ASP A 284 24.92 44.97 35.57
C ASP A 284 25.05 43.57 34.94
N ASP A 285 25.30 43.59 33.63
CA ASP A 285 26.61 43.39 32.97
C ASP A 285 27.49 42.13 33.19
N GLU A 286 28.02 41.70 32.02
CA GLU A 286 29.34 41.11 31.72
C GLU A 286 29.62 39.67 32.21
N ASP A 287 29.67 38.68 31.31
CA ASP A 287 30.81 38.25 30.47
C ASP A 287 31.49 37.02 31.09
N ASP A 288 31.66 35.93 30.32
CA ASP A 288 32.97 35.54 29.78
C ASP A 288 32.88 34.28 28.90
N ASP A 289 33.58 34.32 27.79
CA ASP A 289 33.73 33.31 26.75
C ASP A 289 34.65 32.15 27.19
N SER A 290 34.37 30.92 26.73
CA SER A 290 35.27 30.07 25.91
C SER A 290 34.69 28.70 25.56
#